data_AF-A0A7J4GE19-F1
#
_entry.id   AF-A0A7J4GE19-F1
#
_cell.length_a   1.000
_cell.length_b   1.000
_cell.length_c   1.000
_cell.angle_alpha   90.00
_cell.angle_beta   90.00
_cell.angle_gamma   90.00
#
_symmetry.space_group_name_H-M   'P 1'
#
loop_
_entity.id
_entity.type
_entity.pdbx_description
1 polymer ?
#
loop_
_entity_poly.entity_id
_entity_poly.type
_entity_poly.pdbx_seq_one_letter_code
_entity_poly.pdbx_strand_id
1 'polypeptide(L)'
;MEEVLSGIDAVQIHYHRHFFEIEDPFGSNSTEERWEAVYGESSTAVGGGPRLAPTSIIDGERMHIGSSPKGESLIDDYTWSMAVGSTAWFVGGAIEFGVSFEAEAATFSWSLDDLVFSCADDCPEQQTTAWLMFVEDSAHFSEGSNNLEDYLHVLHEAIALDSDSGSLSVDVPTAWDGDDMKAILLVDWKIVHDEARNPNPLPAAGLSTLLSLLAAVPVARHLRED
;
A
#
# COMPACT_ATOMS: atom_id res chain seq x y z
N MET A 1 -7.86 8.37 11.92
CA MET A 1 -7.21 8.62 10.62
C MET A 1 -8.07 9.55 9.78
N GLU A 2 -9.33 9.21 9.51
CA GLU A 2 -10.25 10.03 8.69
C GLU A 2 -10.28 11.53 9.03
N GLU A 3 -10.38 11.88 10.32
CA GLU A 3 -10.36 13.29 10.76
C GLU A 3 -9.06 14.02 10.34
N VAL A 4 -7.92 13.34 10.41
CA VAL A 4 -6.61 13.88 10.06
C VAL A 4 -6.49 14.05 8.54
N LEU A 5 -7.12 13.16 7.77
CA LEU A 5 -7.09 13.19 6.30
C LEU A 5 -8.06 14.20 5.70
N SER A 6 -8.88 14.87 6.51
CA SER A 6 -9.87 15.83 6.01
C SER A 6 -9.19 16.98 5.24
N GLY A 7 -9.44 17.03 3.93
CA GLY A 7 -8.86 18.04 3.03
C GLY A 7 -7.42 17.76 2.59
N ILE A 8 -6.88 16.57 2.88
CA ILE A 8 -5.58 16.11 2.39
C ILE A 8 -5.83 15.11 1.25
N ASP A 9 -5.12 15.28 0.15
CA ASP A 9 -5.07 14.28 -0.92
C ASP A 9 -4.10 13.17 -0.49
N ALA A 10 -4.64 12.07 0.01
CA ALA A 10 -3.88 10.95 0.56
C ALA A 10 -4.42 9.62 0.03
N VAL A 11 -3.50 8.70 -0.27
CA VAL A 11 -3.84 7.32 -0.62
C VAL A 11 -3.85 6.49 0.66
N GLN A 12 -4.97 5.85 0.96
CA GLN A 12 -5.12 4.91 2.07
C GLN A 12 -5.12 3.47 1.55
N ILE A 13 -4.47 2.59 2.31
CA ILE A 13 -4.41 1.14 2.03
C ILE A 13 -4.59 0.43 3.36
N HIS A 14 -5.63 -0.38 3.50
CA HIS A 14 -5.89 -1.16 4.70
C HIS A 14 -5.43 -2.60 4.52
N TYR A 15 -4.48 -2.99 5.36
CA TYR A 15 -3.99 -4.35 5.47
C TYR A 15 -4.85 -5.13 6.45
N HIS A 16 -5.45 -6.21 5.96
CA HIS A 16 -6.17 -7.17 6.78
C HIS A 16 -5.29 -8.37 7.11
N ARG A 17 -5.52 -8.97 8.28
CA ARG A 17 -4.81 -10.19 8.66
C ARG A 17 -5.32 -11.36 7.84
N HIS A 18 -4.43 -12.30 7.55
CA HIS A 18 -4.69 -13.50 6.76
C HIS A 18 -4.10 -14.75 7.42
N PHE A 19 -2.84 -14.70 7.85
CA PHE A 19 -2.19 -15.85 8.47
C PHE A 19 -2.80 -16.13 9.85
N PHE A 20 -3.30 -17.35 10.00
CA PHE A 20 -3.98 -17.81 11.21
C PHE A 20 -5.22 -16.99 11.57
N GLU A 21 -5.76 -16.24 10.60
CA GLU A 21 -7.00 -15.49 10.71
C GLU A 21 -8.14 -16.32 10.10
N ILE A 22 -9.28 -16.36 10.78
CA ILE A 22 -10.43 -17.18 10.39
C ILE A 22 -11.73 -16.37 10.34
N GLU A 23 -11.77 -15.18 10.93
CA GLU A 23 -12.95 -14.33 10.98
C GLU A 23 -12.92 -13.24 9.91
N ASP A 24 -11.74 -12.69 9.61
CA ASP A 24 -11.56 -11.62 8.64
C ASP A 24 -11.23 -12.21 7.24
N PRO A 25 -12.12 -12.04 6.23
CA PRO A 25 -11.92 -12.63 4.92
C PRO A 25 -11.07 -11.77 3.97
N PHE A 26 -10.68 -10.57 4.38
CA PHE A 26 -10.18 -9.55 3.46
C PHE A 26 -8.68 -9.60 3.21
N GLY A 27 -7.91 -10.23 4.10
CA GLY A 27 -6.47 -10.38 3.92
C GLY A 27 -6.13 -11.48 2.91
N SER A 28 -4.94 -11.40 2.30
CA SER A 28 -4.38 -12.48 1.48
C SER A 28 -2.91 -12.77 1.83
N ASN A 29 -2.38 -13.89 1.32
CA ASN A 29 -0.97 -14.23 1.52
C ASN A 29 -0.05 -13.09 1.05
N SER A 30 -0.30 -12.54 -0.15
CA SER A 30 0.59 -11.53 -0.74
C SER A 30 0.57 -10.21 0.04
N THR A 31 -0.58 -9.80 0.59
CA THR A 31 -0.69 -8.58 1.39
C THR A 31 0.03 -8.73 2.73
N GLU A 32 -0.08 -9.88 3.37
CA GLU A 32 0.59 -10.14 4.65
C GLU A 32 2.10 -10.40 4.48
N GLU A 33 2.51 -11.10 3.42
CA GLU A 33 3.92 -11.27 3.06
C GLU A 33 4.59 -9.93 2.81
N ARG A 34 3.95 -9.01 2.07
CA ARG A 34 4.46 -7.64 1.91
C ARG A 34 4.59 -6.95 3.26
N TRP A 35 3.54 -6.96 4.10
CA TRP A 35 3.59 -6.31 5.41
C TRP A 35 4.76 -6.82 6.25
N GLU A 36 4.92 -8.14 6.35
CA GLU A 36 6.00 -8.74 7.16
C GLU A 36 7.38 -8.44 6.56
N ALA A 37 7.54 -8.48 5.24
CA ALA A 37 8.79 -8.16 4.56
C ALA A 37 9.21 -6.69 4.74
N VAL A 38 8.25 -5.76 4.76
CA VAL A 38 8.49 -4.32 4.75
C VAL A 38 8.51 -3.74 6.17
N TYR A 39 7.57 -4.13 7.02
CA TYR A 39 7.34 -3.55 8.35
C TYR A 39 7.56 -4.53 9.50
N GLY A 40 7.67 -5.83 9.24
CA GLY A 40 7.67 -6.88 10.26
C GLY A 40 8.83 -6.78 11.26
N GLU A 41 10.03 -6.47 10.78
CA GLU A 41 11.19 -6.33 11.66
C GLU A 41 11.04 -5.14 12.62
N SER A 42 10.62 -3.98 12.10
CA SER A 42 10.41 -2.78 12.92
C SER A 42 9.23 -2.93 13.87
N SER A 43 8.13 -3.56 13.42
CA SER A 43 7.00 -3.89 14.30
C SER A 43 7.46 -4.81 15.44
N THR A 44 8.33 -5.78 15.15
CA THR A 44 8.89 -6.67 16.17
C THR A 44 9.78 -5.92 17.15
N ALA A 45 10.66 -5.06 16.65
CA ALA A 45 11.56 -4.27 17.48
C ALA A 45 10.81 -3.30 18.41
N VAL A 46 9.74 -2.68 17.94
CA VAL A 46 8.98 -1.67 18.69
C VAL A 46 7.91 -2.29 19.60
N GLY A 47 7.19 -3.30 19.12
CA GLY A 47 6.00 -3.83 19.79
C GLY A 47 6.04 -5.32 20.13
N GLY A 48 7.11 -6.04 19.76
CA GLY A 48 7.31 -7.45 20.13
C GLY A 48 6.67 -8.48 19.20
N GLY A 49 6.17 -8.07 18.02
CA GLY A 49 5.70 -9.00 16.98
C GLY A 49 5.63 -8.35 15.59
N PRO A 50 5.67 -9.13 14.51
CA PRO A 50 5.78 -8.58 13.14
C PRO A 50 4.46 -8.02 12.60
N ARG A 51 3.32 -8.41 13.20
CA ARG A 51 1.96 -8.21 12.66
C ARG A 51 1.00 -7.64 13.70
N LEU A 52 1.51 -6.72 14.49
CA LEU A 52 0.73 -6.09 15.55
C LEU A 52 -0.36 -5.23 14.92
N ALA A 53 -1.59 -5.44 15.37
CA ALA A 53 -2.73 -4.65 14.95
C ALA A 53 -3.38 -4.00 16.20
N PRO A 54 -3.94 -2.79 16.06
CA PRO A 54 -3.84 -1.93 14.88
C PRO A 54 -2.42 -1.36 14.73
N THR A 55 -1.94 -1.18 13.50
CA THR A 55 -0.71 -0.43 13.21
C THR A 55 -0.96 0.46 12.00
N SER A 56 -0.53 1.72 12.09
CA SER A 56 -0.58 2.67 10.98
C SER A 56 0.83 3.09 10.60
N ILE A 57 1.10 3.14 9.30
CA ILE A 57 2.34 3.65 8.74
C ILE A 57 2.02 4.90 7.92
N ILE A 58 2.65 6.03 8.23
CA ILE A 58 2.48 7.28 7.51
C ILE A 58 3.70 7.51 6.61
N ASP A 59 3.45 7.74 5.32
CA ASP A 59 4.43 7.87 4.22
C ASP A 59 5.43 6.70 4.12
N GLY A 60 5.04 5.51 4.57
CA GLY A 60 5.91 4.33 4.66
C GLY A 60 6.90 4.36 5.84
N GLU A 61 7.06 5.49 6.53
CA GLU A 61 8.18 5.70 7.47
C GLU A 61 7.79 5.70 8.94
N ARG A 62 6.61 6.22 9.25
CA ARG A 62 6.25 6.60 10.63
C ARG A 62 5.22 5.63 11.18
N MET A 63 5.72 4.68 11.96
CA MET A 63 4.92 3.61 12.56
C MET A 63 4.28 4.01 13.89
N HIS A 64 2.97 3.83 13.93
CA HIS A 64 2.12 3.99 15.11
C HIS A 64 1.44 2.67 15.43
N ILE A 65 1.84 2.04 16.53
CA ILE A 65 1.30 0.74 16.97
C ILE A 65 0.27 0.97 18.07
N GLY A 66 -0.87 0.31 17.96
CA GLY A 66 -1.95 0.31 18.93
C GLY A 66 -2.88 1.51 18.78
N SER A 67 -3.78 1.62 19.77
CA SER A 67 -4.81 2.67 19.85
C SER A 67 -4.55 3.68 20.98
N SER A 68 -3.34 3.69 21.53
CA SER A 68 -2.94 4.61 22.60
C SER A 68 -2.03 5.71 22.02
N PRO A 69 -2.31 6.99 22.29
CA PRO A 69 -1.45 8.07 21.85
C PRO A 69 -0.09 8.03 22.56
N LYS A 70 0.95 8.45 21.84
CA LYS A 70 2.27 8.78 22.39
C LYS A 70 2.31 10.24 22.85
N GLY A 71 1.59 11.13 22.19
CA GLY A 71 1.40 12.53 22.54
C GLY A 71 0.11 12.80 23.30
N GLU A 72 -0.51 13.95 23.03
CA GLU A 72 -1.77 14.36 23.65
C GLU A 72 -2.97 13.56 23.12
N SER A 73 -2.97 13.24 21.83
CA SER A 73 -3.99 12.41 21.17
C SER A 73 -3.43 11.71 19.94
N LEU A 74 -4.14 10.66 19.46
CA LEU A 74 -3.76 9.98 18.21
C LEU A 74 -3.91 10.92 17.00
N ILE A 75 -4.87 11.84 17.06
CA ILE A 75 -5.07 12.86 16.03
C ILE A 75 -3.83 13.73 15.92
N ASP A 76 -3.28 14.18 17.06
CA ASP A 76 -2.06 14.98 17.07
C ASP A 76 -0.86 14.18 16.55
N ASP A 77 -0.69 12.94 17.01
CA ASP A 77 0.43 12.08 16.60
C ASP A 77 0.45 11.83 15.08
N TYR A 78 -0.73 11.60 14.50
CA TYR A 78 -0.89 11.44 13.05
C TYR A 78 -0.70 12.77 12.31
N THR A 79 -1.26 13.87 12.82
CA THR A 79 -1.11 15.21 12.22
C THR A 79 0.35 15.62 12.14
N TRP A 80 1.11 15.39 13.22
CA TRP A 80 2.55 15.63 13.25
C TRP A 80 3.29 14.76 12.24
N SER A 81 2.93 13.48 12.15
CA SER A 81 3.55 12.56 11.20
C SER A 81 3.26 12.93 9.75
N MET A 82 2.07 13.43 9.44
CA MET A 82 1.73 13.90 8.09
C MET A 82 2.42 15.22 7.76
N ALA A 83 2.54 16.14 8.73
CA ALA A 83 3.21 17.42 8.53
C ALA A 83 4.71 17.28 8.20
N VAL A 84 5.34 16.16 8.57
CA VAL A 84 6.72 15.84 8.18
C VAL A 84 6.83 15.54 6.68
N GLY A 85 5.82 14.87 6.10
CA GLY A 85 5.84 14.39 4.72
C GLY A 85 6.81 13.24 4.47
N SER A 86 6.86 12.78 3.21
CA SER A 86 7.83 11.76 2.78
C SER A 86 9.24 12.33 2.88
N THR A 87 10.17 11.57 3.45
CA THR A 87 11.60 11.92 3.49
C THR A 87 12.35 11.42 2.27
N ALA A 88 11.61 11.00 1.24
CA ALA A 88 12.17 10.51 0.01
C ALA A 88 13.05 11.54 -0.67
N TRP A 89 14.09 11.04 -1.33
CA TRP A 89 15.04 11.87 -2.04
C TRP A 89 14.52 12.28 -3.43
N PHE A 90 13.25 12.02 -3.76
CA PHE A 90 12.64 12.48 -5.00
C PHE A 90 12.22 13.95 -4.84
N VAL A 91 12.78 14.85 -5.66
CA VAL A 91 12.44 16.30 -5.68
C VAL A 91 11.51 16.67 -6.82
N GLY A 92 11.13 15.69 -7.66
CA GLY A 92 10.24 15.89 -8.78
C GLY A 92 10.33 14.74 -9.78
N GLY A 93 9.92 15.02 -11.00
CA GLY A 93 9.77 14.00 -12.04
C GLY A 93 8.33 13.54 -12.21
N ALA A 94 8.15 12.50 -13.01
CA ALA A 94 6.86 11.86 -13.22
C ALA A 94 7.00 10.34 -13.07
N ILE A 95 5.95 9.73 -12.54
CA ILE A 95 5.75 8.29 -12.63
C ILE A 95 4.78 8.07 -13.78
N GLU A 96 5.19 7.29 -14.76
CA GLU A 96 4.25 6.79 -15.75
C GLU A 96 3.61 5.53 -15.19
N PHE A 97 2.29 5.51 -15.07
CA PHE A 97 1.54 4.32 -14.68
C PHE A 97 0.28 4.23 -15.51
N GLY A 98 0.06 3.08 -16.13
CA GLY A 98 -1.04 2.86 -17.05
C GLY A 98 -1.50 1.42 -17.05
N VAL A 99 -2.71 1.23 -17.56
CA VAL A 99 -3.31 -0.09 -17.79
C VAL A 99 -3.91 -0.13 -19.19
N SER A 100 -3.77 -1.27 -19.84
CA SER A 100 -4.47 -1.61 -21.07
C SER A 100 -5.16 -2.95 -20.91
N PHE A 101 -6.37 -3.07 -21.47
CA PHE A 101 -7.14 -4.31 -21.45
C PHE A 101 -7.10 -4.96 -22.82
N GLU A 102 -6.59 -6.19 -22.90
CA GLU A 102 -6.65 -7.03 -24.10
C GLU A 102 -7.51 -8.27 -23.80
N ALA A 103 -8.70 -8.31 -24.39
CA ALA A 103 -9.73 -9.30 -24.07
C ALA A 103 -10.09 -9.32 -22.56
N GLU A 104 -9.66 -10.34 -21.82
CA GLU A 104 -9.91 -10.52 -20.38
C GLU A 104 -8.67 -10.25 -19.51
N ALA A 105 -7.51 -9.93 -20.11
CA ALA A 105 -6.26 -9.69 -19.37
C ALA A 105 -5.97 -8.19 -19.23
N ALA A 106 -5.63 -7.76 -18.02
CA ALA A 106 -5.12 -6.42 -17.76
C ALA A 106 -3.58 -6.42 -17.83
N THR A 107 -3.04 -5.57 -18.68
CA THR A 107 -1.59 -5.32 -18.76
C THR A 107 -1.30 -3.96 -18.17
N PHE A 108 -0.56 -3.96 -17.07
CA PHE A 108 -0.07 -2.76 -16.40
C PHE A 108 1.30 -2.40 -16.95
N SER A 109 1.57 -1.11 -17.09
CA SER A 109 2.88 -0.58 -17.48
C SER A 109 3.28 0.53 -16.52
N TRP A 110 4.55 0.54 -16.14
CA TRP A 110 5.11 1.59 -15.28
C TRP A 110 6.49 2.03 -15.74
N SER A 111 6.84 3.27 -15.41
CA SER A 111 8.19 3.81 -15.56
C SER A 111 8.51 4.77 -14.42
N LEU A 112 9.64 4.54 -13.76
CA LEU A 112 10.23 5.44 -12.76
C LEU A 112 11.43 6.22 -13.32
N ASP A 113 11.72 6.08 -14.62
CA ASP A 113 12.91 6.66 -15.28
C ASP A 113 12.96 8.20 -15.21
N ASP A 114 11.79 8.84 -15.16
CA ASP A 114 11.64 10.29 -15.13
C ASP A 114 11.67 10.88 -13.71
N LEU A 115 11.90 10.06 -12.68
CA LEU A 115 12.06 10.54 -11.32
C LEU A 115 13.34 11.38 -11.17
N VAL A 116 13.21 12.53 -10.51
CA VAL A 116 14.32 13.45 -10.25
C VAL A 116 14.73 13.34 -8.79
N PHE A 117 15.99 13.00 -8.55
CA PHE A 117 16.56 12.87 -7.21
C PHE A 117 17.21 14.17 -6.72
N SER A 118 17.13 14.43 -5.42
CA SER A 118 17.57 15.67 -4.76
C SER A 118 19.09 15.85 -4.73
N CYS A 119 19.82 14.76 -5.01
CA CYS A 119 21.26 14.68 -4.92
C CYS A 119 21.87 14.80 -6.32
N ALA A 120 22.71 15.82 -6.50
CA ALA A 120 23.34 16.10 -7.80
C ALA A 120 24.38 15.04 -8.19
N ASP A 121 25.36 14.77 -7.31
CA ASP A 121 26.50 13.85 -7.60
C ASP A 121 26.85 12.91 -6.42
N ASP A 122 26.29 13.12 -5.23
CA ASP A 122 26.62 12.37 -4.00
C ASP A 122 25.35 11.75 -3.38
N CYS A 123 24.58 11.07 -4.23
CA CYS A 123 23.43 10.30 -3.76
C CYS A 123 23.95 9.12 -2.93
N PRO A 124 23.44 8.92 -1.70
CA PRO A 124 23.68 7.64 -1.06
C PRO A 124 23.06 6.55 -1.95
N GLU A 125 23.67 5.37 -1.97
CA GLU A 125 23.13 4.23 -2.73
C GLU A 125 21.70 3.98 -2.25
N GLN A 126 20.76 3.97 -3.18
CA GLN A 126 19.34 3.83 -2.91
C GLN A 126 18.84 2.58 -3.62
N GLN A 127 17.91 1.90 -2.96
CA GLN A 127 17.18 0.80 -3.55
C GLN A 127 15.70 1.17 -3.56
N THR A 128 15.10 1.12 -4.74
CA THR A 128 13.66 1.20 -4.95
C THR A 128 13.06 -0.18 -5.10
N THR A 129 11.79 -0.32 -4.73
CA THR A 129 11.00 -1.51 -4.99
C THR A 129 9.58 -1.07 -5.33
N ALA A 130 9.18 -1.31 -6.57
CA ALA A 130 7.83 -0.99 -7.03
C ALA A 130 6.87 -2.15 -6.71
N TRP A 131 5.65 -1.79 -6.34
CA TRP A 131 4.57 -2.71 -6.05
C TRP A 131 3.31 -2.31 -6.81
N LEU A 132 2.67 -3.29 -7.43
CA LEU A 132 1.30 -3.17 -7.92
C LEU A 132 0.34 -3.64 -6.84
N MET A 133 -0.54 -2.74 -6.39
CA MET A 133 -1.45 -2.96 -5.27
C MET A 133 -2.90 -2.85 -5.76
N PHE A 134 -3.73 -3.83 -5.42
CA PHE A 134 -5.16 -3.84 -5.75
C PHE A 134 -6.00 -3.53 -4.52
N VAL A 135 -6.64 -2.36 -4.53
CA VAL A 135 -7.37 -1.81 -3.39
C VAL A 135 -8.83 -1.57 -3.76
N GLU A 136 -9.75 -2.23 -3.07
CA GLU A 136 -11.19 -2.01 -3.17
C GLU A 136 -11.58 -0.78 -2.35
N ASP A 137 -12.49 0.06 -2.84
CA ASP A 137 -12.85 1.29 -2.14
C ASP A 137 -13.68 1.01 -0.90
N SER A 138 -14.65 0.09 -0.99
CA SER A 138 -15.53 -0.34 0.09
C SER A 138 -15.97 -1.79 -0.08
N ALA A 139 -15.88 -2.58 0.98
CA ALA A 139 -16.39 -3.95 1.04
C ALA A 139 -17.44 -4.09 2.16
N HIS A 140 -18.65 -4.51 1.83
CA HIS A 140 -19.75 -4.73 2.77
C HIS A 140 -19.74 -6.17 3.32
N PHE A 141 -19.52 -6.29 4.62
CA PHE A 141 -19.48 -7.54 5.36
C PHE A 141 -20.27 -7.45 6.68
N SER A 142 -21.57 -7.74 6.58
CA SER A 142 -22.49 -7.72 7.72
C SER A 142 -22.24 -8.84 8.76
N GLU A 143 -21.48 -9.87 8.42
CA GLU A 143 -21.14 -10.96 9.35
C GLU A 143 -19.93 -10.62 10.25
N GLY A 144 -19.30 -9.46 10.05
CA GLY A 144 -18.19 -8.98 10.85
C GLY A 144 -18.56 -8.76 12.32
N SER A 145 -17.71 -9.23 13.24
CA SER A 145 -17.95 -9.16 14.69
C SER A 145 -17.83 -7.75 15.29
N ASN A 146 -17.38 -6.76 14.51
CA ASN A 146 -17.08 -5.41 14.96
C ASN A 146 -18.19 -4.37 14.68
N ASN A 147 -19.30 -4.76 14.02
CA ASN A 147 -20.41 -3.89 13.62
C ASN A 147 -20.03 -2.70 12.71
N LEU A 148 -18.91 -2.78 11.98
CA LEU A 148 -18.56 -1.75 11.00
C LEU A 148 -19.41 -1.86 9.73
N GLU A 149 -19.79 -3.09 9.37
CA GLU A 149 -20.49 -3.46 8.13
C GLU A 149 -19.66 -3.13 6.88
N ASP A 150 -19.27 -1.88 6.65
CA ASP A 150 -18.45 -1.44 5.53
C ASP A 150 -16.98 -1.27 5.91
N TYR A 151 -16.10 -1.90 5.14
CA TYR A 151 -14.65 -1.84 5.29
C TYR A 151 -14.06 -1.09 4.10
N LEU A 152 -13.43 0.05 4.36
CA LEU A 152 -12.90 0.92 3.30
C LEU A 152 -11.47 0.52 2.91
N HIS A 153 -11.07 0.84 1.67
CA HIS A 153 -9.69 0.77 1.19
C HIS A 153 -9.01 -0.59 1.39
N VAL A 154 -9.77 -1.68 1.18
CA VAL A 154 -9.34 -3.05 1.43
C VAL A 154 -8.29 -3.47 0.41
N LEU A 155 -7.08 -3.81 0.87
CA LEU A 155 -6.04 -4.35 -0.01
C LEU A 155 -6.27 -5.84 -0.25
N HIS A 156 -6.51 -6.23 -1.50
CA HIS A 156 -6.71 -7.62 -1.90
C HIS A 156 -5.43 -8.34 -2.26
N GLU A 157 -4.55 -7.67 -3.00
CA GLU A 157 -3.33 -8.27 -3.53
C GLU A 157 -2.20 -7.24 -3.66
N ALA A 158 -0.98 -7.70 -3.38
CA ALA A 158 0.25 -6.92 -3.51
C ALA A 158 1.29 -7.69 -4.33
N ILE A 159 1.71 -7.15 -5.47
CA ILE A 159 2.65 -7.81 -6.38
C ILE A 159 3.93 -7.00 -6.46
N ALA A 160 5.05 -7.60 -6.07
CA ALA A 160 6.38 -7.01 -6.24
C ALA A 160 6.72 -6.96 -7.74
N LEU A 161 7.24 -5.82 -8.19
CA LEU A 161 7.67 -5.64 -9.57
C LEU A 161 9.19 -5.78 -9.65
N ASP A 162 9.66 -6.54 -10.64
CA ASP A 162 11.07 -6.93 -10.75
C ASP A 162 12.00 -5.82 -11.27
N SER A 163 11.44 -4.65 -11.62
CA SER A 163 12.19 -3.52 -12.19
C SER A 163 11.51 -2.18 -11.93
N ASP A 164 12.30 -1.11 -12.02
CA ASP A 164 11.82 0.28 -11.92
C ASP A 164 10.97 0.71 -13.12
N SER A 165 11.10 0.03 -14.26
CA SER A 165 10.32 0.31 -15.47
C SER A 165 9.99 -1.01 -16.17
N GLY A 166 8.75 -1.19 -16.62
CA GLY A 166 8.31 -2.45 -17.18
C GLY A 166 6.82 -2.56 -17.48
N SER A 167 6.40 -3.77 -17.81
CA SER A 167 5.00 -4.13 -18.00
C SER A 167 4.71 -5.53 -17.47
N LEU A 168 3.53 -5.74 -16.91
CA LEU A 168 3.09 -6.99 -16.33
C LEU A 168 1.61 -7.24 -16.67
N SER A 169 1.32 -8.43 -17.20
CA SER A 169 -0.05 -8.90 -17.39
C SER A 169 -0.47 -9.74 -16.19
N VAL A 170 -1.55 -9.35 -15.52
CA VAL A 170 -2.10 -10.02 -14.34
C VAL A 170 -3.62 -10.05 -14.40
N ASP A 171 -4.19 -11.06 -13.76
CA ASP A 171 -5.63 -11.10 -13.50
C ASP A 171 -5.93 -10.12 -12.36
N VAL A 172 -6.87 -9.21 -12.57
CA VAL A 172 -7.30 -8.28 -11.52
C VAL A 172 -8.14 -9.05 -10.50
N PRO A 173 -7.85 -8.94 -9.19
CA PRO A 173 -8.66 -9.56 -8.15
C PRO A 173 -10.12 -9.15 -8.26
N THR A 174 -11.03 -10.07 -7.95
CA THR A 174 -12.45 -9.74 -7.85
C THR A 174 -12.67 -8.95 -6.57
N ALA A 175 -13.31 -7.79 -6.67
CA ALA A 175 -13.79 -7.03 -5.52
C ALA A 175 -14.72 -7.90 -4.65
N TRP A 176 -14.76 -7.62 -3.35
CA TRP A 176 -15.66 -8.32 -2.43
C TRP A 176 -17.12 -8.12 -2.83
N ASP A 177 -17.47 -6.87 -3.14
CA ASP A 177 -18.72 -6.51 -3.77
C ASP A 177 -18.53 -5.35 -4.76
N GLY A 178 -19.61 -4.93 -5.41
CA GLY A 178 -19.54 -3.81 -6.34
C GLY A 178 -18.58 -3.99 -7.52
N ASP A 179 -18.10 -2.86 -8.02
CA ASP A 179 -17.12 -2.72 -9.10
C ASP A 179 -16.31 -1.44 -8.85
N ASP A 180 -15.50 -1.47 -7.80
CA ASP A 180 -14.79 -0.31 -7.23
C ASP A 180 -13.31 -0.61 -6.92
N MET A 181 -12.73 -1.63 -7.57
CA MET A 181 -11.31 -1.96 -7.48
C MET A 181 -10.43 -0.86 -8.08
N LYS A 182 -9.33 -0.53 -7.41
CA LYS A 182 -8.33 0.45 -7.85
C LYS A 182 -6.96 -0.21 -7.92
N ALA A 183 -6.15 0.18 -8.91
CA ALA A 183 -4.74 -0.19 -8.97
C ALA A 183 -3.88 0.98 -8.48
N ILE A 184 -2.94 0.70 -7.58
CA ILE A 184 -1.98 1.67 -7.06
C ILE A 184 -0.57 1.16 -7.37
N LEU A 185 0.24 2.02 -7.98
CA LEU A 185 1.68 1.83 -8.03
C LEU A 185 2.29 2.48 -6.78
N LEU A 186 2.88 1.64 -5.93
CA LEU A 186 3.55 2.06 -4.71
C LEU A 186 5.05 1.82 -4.85
N VAL A 187 5.86 2.87 -4.66
CA VAL A 187 7.32 2.76 -4.72
C VAL A 187 7.90 2.87 -3.33
N ASP A 188 8.36 1.75 -2.79
CA ASP A 188 9.19 1.76 -1.60
C ASP A 188 10.62 2.21 -1.97
N TRP A 189 11.27 2.95 -1.08
CA TRP A 189 12.68 3.28 -1.17
C TRP A 189 13.36 3.05 0.16
N LYS A 190 14.66 2.77 0.10
CA LYS A 190 15.55 2.81 1.26
C LYS A 190 16.92 3.29 0.83
N ILE A 191 17.59 3.96 1.74
CA ILE A 191 19.03 4.22 1.59
C ILE A 191 19.77 2.97 2.04
N VAL A 192 20.64 2.46 1.18
CA VAL A 192 21.61 1.44 1.53
C VAL A 192 22.63 2.07 2.47
N HIS A 193 22.38 1.93 3.77
CA HIS A 193 23.28 2.38 4.82
C HIS A 193 24.22 1.25 5.25
N ASP A 194 25.44 1.61 5.65
CA ASP A 194 26.33 0.74 6.39
C ASP A 194 25.64 0.37 7.73
N GLU A 195 25.31 -0.91 7.89
CA GLU A 195 24.53 -1.54 8.98
C GLU A 195 24.90 -1.07 10.41
N ALA A 196 26.08 -0.47 10.59
CA ALA A 196 26.59 0.00 11.86
C ALA A 196 25.85 1.19 12.50
N ARG A 197 24.97 1.91 11.78
CA ARG A 197 24.39 3.20 12.28
C ARG A 197 22.89 3.23 12.55
N ASN A 198 22.09 2.30 12.04
CA ASN A 198 20.65 2.33 12.30
C ASN A 198 20.04 0.92 12.21
N PRO A 199 19.70 0.29 13.33
CA PRO A 199 19.17 -1.07 13.34
C PRO A 199 17.67 -1.04 13.02
N ASN A 200 17.31 -0.74 11.77
CA ASN A 200 16.00 -0.93 11.13
C ASN A 200 15.25 0.37 10.77
N PRO A 201 15.75 1.17 9.81
CA PRO A 201 14.90 2.16 9.16
C PRO A 201 13.79 1.45 8.38
N LEU A 202 12.55 1.93 8.52
CA LEU A 202 11.45 1.48 7.68
C LEU A 202 11.70 1.88 6.22
N PRO A 203 11.50 0.99 5.24
CA PRO A 203 11.40 1.41 3.85
C PRO A 203 10.21 2.35 3.72
N ALA A 204 10.42 3.42 2.97
CA ALA A 204 9.53 4.56 2.91
C ALA A 204 8.84 4.62 1.55
N ALA A 205 7.63 5.17 1.47
CA ALA A 205 6.97 5.37 0.18
C ALA A 205 7.48 6.68 -0.45
N GLY A 206 7.99 6.61 -1.67
CA GLY A 206 8.56 7.74 -2.37
C GLY A 206 7.50 8.67 -2.93
N LEU A 207 6.68 8.08 -3.79
CA LEU A 207 5.55 8.65 -4.50
C LEU A 207 4.58 7.49 -4.77
N SER A 208 3.27 7.75 -4.70
CA SER A 208 2.24 6.79 -5.10
C SER A 208 1.30 7.44 -6.10
N THR A 209 0.88 6.67 -7.11
CA THR A 209 -0.09 7.12 -8.11
C THR A 209 -1.25 6.14 -8.16
N LEU A 210 -2.47 6.68 -8.19
CA LEU A 210 -3.72 5.93 -8.22
C LEU A 210 -4.28 5.90 -9.64
N LEU A 211 -4.71 4.72 -10.09
CA LEU A 211 -5.54 4.60 -11.28
C LEU A 211 -6.88 3.95 -10.90
N SER A 212 -7.96 4.71 -11.04
CA SER A 212 -9.31 4.15 -10.95
C SER A 212 -9.54 3.23 -12.13
N LEU A 213 -9.76 1.94 -11.86
CA LEU A 213 -10.13 0.99 -12.90
C LEU A 213 -11.63 1.14 -13.16
N LEU A 214 -12.03 2.20 -13.88
CA LEU A 214 -13.38 2.28 -14.45
C LEU A 214 -13.43 1.37 -15.69
N ALA A 215 -13.31 0.07 -15.46
CA ALA A 215 -13.51 -0.94 -16.46
C ALA A 215 -14.90 -1.53 -16.26
N ALA A 216 -15.92 -0.90 -16.86
CA ALA A 216 -17.17 -1.57 -17.18
C ALA A 216 -16.91 -2.64 -18.27
N VAL A 217 -16.08 -3.62 -17.96
CA VAL A 217 -15.96 -4.86 -18.72
C VAL A 217 -16.97 -5.78 -18.06
N PRO A 218 -18.04 -6.19 -18.76
CA PRO A 218 -18.96 -7.13 -18.20
C PRO A 218 -18.19 -8.44 -18.00
N VAL A 219 -17.78 -8.73 -16.76
CA VAL A 219 -17.60 -10.11 -16.32
C VAL A 219 -19.00 -10.71 -16.20
N ALA A 220 -19.74 -10.72 -17.33
CA ALA A 220 -20.91 -11.53 -17.50
C ALA A 220 -20.40 -12.96 -17.62
N ARG A 221 -20.12 -13.55 -16.45
CA ARG A 221 -19.97 -14.99 -16.28
C ARG A 221 -21.15 -15.61 -17.02
N HIS A 222 -20.88 -16.26 -18.14
CA HIS A 222 -21.85 -17.11 -18.79
C HIS A 222 -22.22 -18.18 -17.77
N LEU A 223 -23.35 -17.98 -17.09
CA LEU A 223 -24.06 -19.07 -16.45
C LEU A 223 -24.42 -20.03 -17.57
N ARG A 224 -23.57 -21.02 -17.77
CA ARG A 224 -23.86 -22.14 -18.64
C ARG A 224 -24.78 -23.04 -17.86
N GLU A 225 -26.08 -22.80 -18.01
CA GLU A 225 -27.08 -23.83 -17.80
C GLU A 225 -26.87 -24.88 -18.89
N ASP A 226 -26.42 -26.07 -18.50
CA ASP A 226 -26.70 -27.36 -19.12
C ASP A 226 -26.65 -28.44 -18.03
#